data_AF-T0QYB9-F1
#
_entry.id   AF-T0QYB9-F1
#
_cell.length_a   1.000
_cell.length_b   1.000
_cell.length_c   1.000
_cell.angle_alpha   90.00
_cell.angle_beta   90.00
_cell.angle_gamma   90.00
#
_symmetry.space_group_name_H-M   'P 1'
#
loop_
_entity.id
_entity.type
_entity.pdbx_description
1 polymer ?
#
loop_
_entity_poly.entity_id
_entity_poly.type
_entity_poly.pdbx_seq_one_letter_code
_entity_poly.pdbx_strand_id
1 'polypeptide(L)'
;MMYSNGASISGHMRHLAVAACLGGHVDLLRFAIESDDSPALSSLKPIALRAGRLCVVQVLFEKGVISKFKARDMRLAVATGRVDLVAFLLDSSSHGMVAEAFKQATTQCQIALLKWLCTTYNEPLYWRIALQVAVADLQHDVIAYFATTHNLHITPDEAARVHRRRKRHDEDAPTRQTRSRN
;
A
#
# COMPACT_ATOMS: atom_id res chain seq x y z
N MET A 1 27.03 -36.79 -16.63
CA MET A 1 25.84 -35.92 -16.84
C MET A 1 24.95 -36.03 -15.61
N MET A 2 25.00 -35.09 -14.67
CA MET A 2 24.17 -35.09 -13.45
C MET A 2 23.69 -33.68 -13.12
N TYR A 3 23.02 -33.02 -14.07
CA TYR A 3 22.35 -31.73 -13.84
C TYR A 3 20.89 -31.82 -14.32
N SER A 4 20.05 -32.55 -13.59
CA SER A 4 18.62 -32.67 -13.94
C SER A 4 17.67 -32.66 -12.74
N ASN A 5 18.11 -33.05 -11.54
CA ASN A 5 17.22 -33.13 -10.37
C ASN A 5 17.19 -31.83 -9.54
N GLY A 6 18.30 -31.10 -9.43
CA GLY A 6 18.36 -29.85 -8.64
C GLY A 6 17.51 -28.72 -9.21
N ALA A 7 17.47 -28.58 -10.54
CA ALA A 7 16.66 -27.55 -11.21
C ALA A 7 15.14 -27.82 -11.10
N SER A 8 14.74 -29.10 -11.13
CA SER A 8 13.34 -29.49 -10.95
C SER A 8 12.87 -29.25 -9.52
N ILE A 9 13.68 -29.61 -8.51
CA ILE A 9 13.34 -29.42 -7.09
C ILE A 9 13.20 -27.93 -6.74
N SER A 10 14.11 -27.06 -7.23
CA SER A 10 14.01 -25.61 -7.01
C SER A 10 12.74 -25.01 -7.63
N GLY A 11 12.32 -25.50 -8.81
CA GLY A 11 11.05 -25.10 -9.43
C GLY A 11 9.83 -25.43 -8.56
N HIS A 12 9.76 -26.62 -7.97
CA HIS A 12 8.67 -27.03 -7.07
C HIS A 12 8.70 -26.24 -5.75
N MET A 13 9.89 -26.01 -5.20
CA MET A 13 10.04 -25.28 -3.93
C MET A 13 9.57 -23.83 -4.05
N ARG A 14 9.80 -23.19 -5.20
CA ARG A 14 9.24 -21.87 -5.51
C ARG A 14 7.71 -21.87 -5.48
N HIS A 15 7.05 -22.84 -6.12
CA HIS A 15 5.58 -22.91 -6.12
C HIS A 15 5.03 -23.13 -4.71
N LEU A 16 5.69 -23.98 -3.92
CA LEU A 16 5.36 -24.18 -2.51
C LEU A 16 5.48 -22.88 -1.72
N ALA A 17 6.59 -22.14 -1.86
CA ALA A 17 6.81 -20.87 -1.18
C ALA A 17 5.77 -19.81 -1.58
N VAL A 18 5.39 -19.74 -2.85
CA VAL A 18 4.32 -18.84 -3.32
C VAL A 18 2.98 -19.21 -2.70
N ALA A 19 2.61 -20.49 -2.70
CA ALA A 19 1.37 -20.96 -2.08
C ALA A 19 1.37 -20.69 -0.57
N ALA A 20 2.50 -20.90 0.11
CA ALA A 20 2.67 -20.61 1.52
C ALA A 20 2.51 -19.10 1.83
N CYS A 21 3.07 -18.22 0.99
CA CYS A 21 2.88 -16.77 1.11
C CYS A 21 1.42 -16.35 0.97
N LEU A 22 0.68 -16.94 0.03
CA LEU A 22 -0.73 -16.64 -0.20
C LEU A 22 -1.63 -17.18 0.92
N GLY A 23 -1.34 -18.40 1.40
CA GLY A 23 -2.08 -19.09 2.45
C GLY A 23 -1.75 -18.65 3.87
N GLY A 24 -0.60 -18.00 4.09
CA GLY A 24 -0.12 -17.65 5.43
C GLY A 24 0.54 -18.82 6.17
N HIS A 25 1.00 -19.85 5.45
CA HIS A 25 1.59 -21.05 6.04
C HIS A 25 3.07 -20.85 6.36
N VAL A 26 3.36 -20.31 7.54
CA VAL A 26 4.71 -19.95 7.99
C VAL A 26 5.67 -21.14 8.00
N ASP A 27 5.23 -22.31 8.46
CA ASP A 27 6.11 -23.49 8.57
C ASP A 27 6.56 -24.00 7.20
N LEU A 28 5.63 -24.06 6.24
CA LEU A 28 5.93 -24.42 4.85
C LEU A 28 6.86 -23.40 4.20
N LEU A 29 6.67 -22.11 4.51
CA LEU A 29 7.55 -21.06 4.01
C LEU A 29 8.96 -21.17 4.59
N ARG A 30 9.11 -21.43 5.89
CA ARG A 30 10.42 -21.64 6.53
C ARG A 30 11.14 -22.84 5.91
N PHE A 31 10.44 -23.96 5.77
CA PHE A 31 10.95 -25.16 5.11
C PHE A 31 11.42 -24.86 3.68
N ALA A 32 10.62 -24.10 2.92
CA ALA A 32 10.95 -23.76 1.54
C ALA A 32 12.17 -22.84 1.41
N ILE A 33 12.33 -21.88 2.32
CA ILE A 33 13.50 -20.99 2.37
C ILE A 33 14.77 -21.75 2.77
N GLU A 34 14.67 -22.65 3.76
CA GLU A 34 15.83 -23.43 4.23
C GLU A 34 16.30 -24.48 3.22
N SER A 35 15.41 -24.90 2.32
CA SER A 35 15.70 -25.91 1.29
C SER A 35 16.21 -25.32 -0.03
N ASP A 36 16.15 -23.99 -0.22
CA ASP A 36 16.50 -23.33 -1.48
C ASP A 36 17.13 -21.94 -1.24
N ASP A 37 18.45 -21.82 -1.47
CA ASP A 37 19.19 -20.55 -1.44
C ASP A 37 19.05 -19.73 -2.75
N SER A 38 18.09 -20.08 -3.62
CA SER A 38 18.00 -19.44 -4.94
C SER A 38 17.60 -17.96 -4.89
N PRO A 39 18.08 -17.15 -5.86
CA PRO A 39 17.65 -15.76 -6.04
C PRO A 39 16.14 -15.63 -6.37
N ALA A 40 15.44 -16.74 -6.62
CA ALA A 40 14.00 -16.76 -6.88
C ALA A 40 13.17 -16.30 -5.66
N LEU A 41 13.70 -16.41 -4.44
CA LEU A 41 13.05 -15.94 -3.21
C LEU A 41 12.78 -14.43 -3.20
N SER A 42 13.55 -13.64 -3.96
CA SER A 42 13.32 -12.19 -4.12
C SER A 42 11.95 -11.84 -4.72
N SER A 43 11.36 -12.77 -5.50
CA SER A 43 10.04 -12.62 -6.09
C SER A 43 8.89 -12.84 -5.10
N LEU A 44 9.17 -13.40 -3.92
CA LEU A 44 8.17 -13.64 -2.87
C LEU A 44 7.74 -12.36 -2.17
N LYS A 45 8.62 -11.36 -2.03
CA LYS A 45 8.31 -10.10 -1.35
C LYS A 45 7.00 -9.43 -1.84
N PRO A 46 6.84 -9.11 -3.14
CA PRO A 46 5.60 -8.49 -3.61
C PRO A 46 4.38 -9.39 -3.45
N ILE A 47 4.55 -10.72 -3.46
CA ILE A 47 3.46 -11.70 -3.27
C ILE A 47 3.00 -11.67 -1.81
N ALA A 48 3.94 -11.77 -0.87
CA ALA A 48 3.67 -11.70 0.57
C ALA A 48 2.98 -10.38 0.97
N LEU A 49 3.47 -9.26 0.45
CA LEU A 49 2.87 -7.94 0.71
C LEU A 49 1.46 -7.83 0.15
N ARG A 50 1.20 -8.36 -1.06
CA ARG A 50 -0.15 -8.39 -1.65
C ARG A 50 -1.10 -9.32 -0.91
N ALA A 51 -0.60 -10.41 -0.36
CA ALA A 51 -1.39 -11.33 0.45
C ALA A 51 -1.84 -10.68 1.78
N GLY A 52 -1.18 -9.60 2.23
CA GLY A 52 -1.56 -8.90 3.46
C GLY A 52 -1.27 -9.68 4.73
N ARG A 53 -0.46 -10.74 4.66
CA ARG A 53 -0.17 -11.64 5.78
C ARG A 53 1.10 -11.18 6.50
N LEU A 54 0.94 -10.43 7.60
CA LEU A 54 2.06 -9.91 8.39
C LEU A 54 3.06 -11.01 8.80
N CYS A 55 2.57 -12.17 9.26
CA CYS A 55 3.41 -13.29 9.67
C CYS A 55 4.37 -13.78 8.57
N VAL A 56 3.91 -13.81 7.32
CA VAL A 56 4.73 -14.20 6.16
C VAL A 56 5.81 -13.15 5.90
N VAL A 57 5.45 -11.86 5.93
CA VAL A 57 6.39 -10.76 5.69
C VAL A 57 7.46 -10.70 6.78
N GLN A 58 7.08 -10.95 8.04
CA GLN A 58 8.01 -11.05 9.17
C GLN A 58 9.03 -12.18 8.95
N VAL A 59 8.57 -13.39 8.60
CA VAL A 59 9.47 -14.54 8.34
C VAL A 59 10.46 -14.23 7.21
N LEU A 60 9.99 -13.62 6.12
CA LEU A 60 10.84 -13.23 5.00
C LEU A 60 11.86 -12.14 5.40
N PHE A 61 11.51 -11.25 6.32
CA PHE A 61 12.41 -10.23 6.86
C PHE A 61 13.44 -10.85 7.81
N GLU A 62 13.02 -11.67 8.77
CA GLU A 62 13.86 -12.40 9.72
C GLU A 62 14.91 -13.27 9.03
N LYS A 63 14.52 -13.98 7.96
CA LYS A 63 15.41 -14.85 7.18
C LYS A 63 16.28 -14.08 6.18
N GLY A 64 16.24 -12.75 6.18
CA GLY A 64 17.08 -11.91 5.31
C GLY A 64 16.67 -11.91 3.82
N VAL A 65 15.57 -12.59 3.45
CA VAL A 65 15.02 -12.57 2.09
C VAL A 65 14.56 -11.15 1.71
N ILE A 66 14.04 -10.41 2.71
CA ILE A 66 13.72 -8.98 2.58
C ILE A 66 14.73 -8.18 3.39
N SER A 67 15.62 -7.47 2.71
CA SER A 67 16.58 -6.57 3.38
C SER A 67 16.06 -5.15 3.58
N LYS A 68 15.15 -4.69 2.70
CA LYS A 68 14.56 -3.35 2.79
C LYS A 68 13.22 -3.24 2.09
N PHE A 69 12.41 -2.32 2.60
CA PHE A 69 11.17 -1.87 1.99
C PHE A 69 11.41 -0.65 1.10
N LYS A 70 10.62 -0.54 0.03
CA LYS A 70 10.61 0.58 -0.92
C LYS A 70 9.20 1.17 -1.00
N ALA A 71 9.05 2.34 -1.61
CA ALA A 71 7.76 2.98 -1.82
C ALA A 71 6.69 2.05 -2.44
N ARG A 72 7.08 1.25 -3.44
CA ARG A 72 6.18 0.26 -4.06
C ARG A 72 5.67 -0.79 -3.06
N ASP A 73 6.47 -1.13 -2.06
CA ASP A 73 6.13 -2.14 -1.05
C ASP A 73 5.09 -1.56 -0.08
N MET A 74 5.24 -0.29 0.31
CA MET A 74 4.24 0.46 1.07
C MET A 74 2.90 0.53 0.35
N ARG A 75 2.91 0.86 -0.95
CA ARG A 75 1.68 0.88 -1.77
C ARG A 75 0.93 -0.46 -1.72
N LEU A 76 1.64 -1.59 -1.80
CA LEU A 76 1.03 -2.92 -1.71
C LEU A 76 0.46 -3.19 -0.32
N ALA A 77 1.18 -2.83 0.74
CA ALA A 77 0.70 -2.97 2.11
C ALA A 77 -0.57 -2.14 2.36
N VAL A 78 -0.58 -0.86 1.95
CA VAL A 78 -1.75 0.02 2.06
C VAL A 78 -2.95 -0.55 1.30
N ALA A 79 -2.73 -1.13 0.11
CA ALA A 79 -3.80 -1.72 -0.68
C ALA A 79 -4.50 -2.90 -0.02
N THR A 80 -3.85 -3.54 0.96
CA THR A 80 -4.47 -4.62 1.74
C THR A 80 -5.42 -4.11 2.84
N GLY A 81 -5.36 -2.81 3.19
CA GLY A 81 -6.12 -2.23 4.31
C GLY A 81 -5.64 -2.68 5.70
N ARG A 82 -4.54 -3.44 5.77
CA ARG A 82 -4.00 -4.02 7.00
C ARG A 82 -3.08 -3.02 7.72
N VAL A 83 -3.59 -2.38 8.77
CA VAL A 83 -2.83 -1.41 9.59
C VAL A 83 -1.60 -2.05 10.22
N ASP A 84 -1.71 -3.29 10.70
CA ASP A 84 -0.62 -4.07 11.31
C ASP A 84 0.54 -4.30 10.33
N LEU A 85 0.24 -4.59 9.06
CA LEU A 85 1.27 -4.72 8.03
C LEU A 85 1.95 -3.38 7.72
N VAL A 86 1.17 -2.30 7.63
CA VAL A 86 1.71 -0.95 7.39
C VAL A 86 2.62 -0.51 8.55
N ALA A 87 2.18 -0.73 9.80
CA ALA A 87 2.96 -0.44 10.99
C ALA A 87 4.31 -1.16 10.98
N PHE A 88 4.30 -2.47 10.72
CA PHE A 88 5.53 -3.26 10.62
C PHE A 88 6.51 -2.72 9.56
N LEU A 89 5.99 -2.32 8.39
CA LEU A 89 6.81 -1.72 7.34
C LEU A 89 7.43 -0.39 7.78
N LEU A 90 6.70 0.44 8.52
CA LEU A 90 7.18 1.74 8.99
C LEU A 90 8.22 1.59 10.10
N ASP A 91 8.01 0.69 11.05
CA ASP A 91 8.97 0.40 12.14
C ASP A 91 10.31 -0.11 11.60
N SER A 92 10.27 -0.76 10.43
CA SER A 92 11.45 -1.33 9.76
C SER A 92 12.08 -0.36 8.74
N SER A 93 11.70 0.91 8.72
CA SER A 93 12.01 1.85 7.62
C SER A 93 12.47 3.26 8.09
N SER A 94 12.91 4.08 7.14
CA SER A 94 13.28 5.49 7.36
C SER A 94 12.10 6.46 7.27
N HIS A 95 12.26 7.70 7.75
CA HIS A 95 11.24 8.77 7.69
C HIS A 95 10.60 8.96 6.30
N GLY A 96 11.34 8.75 5.21
CA GLY A 96 10.80 8.86 3.85
C GLY A 96 9.65 7.87 3.56
N MET A 97 9.59 6.75 4.29
CA MET A 97 8.50 5.78 4.16
C MET A 97 7.22 6.22 4.86
N VAL A 98 7.30 7.06 5.89
CA VAL A 98 6.11 7.66 6.54
C VAL A 98 5.40 8.59 5.56
N ALA A 99 6.14 9.49 4.91
CA ALA A 99 5.58 10.36 3.87
C ALA A 99 4.90 9.57 2.73
N GLU A 100 5.51 8.47 2.29
CA GLU A 100 4.91 7.60 1.29
C GLU A 100 3.65 6.89 1.80
N ALA A 101 3.59 6.49 3.08
CA ALA A 101 2.39 5.90 3.66
C ALA A 101 1.21 6.88 3.66
N PHE A 102 1.42 8.15 4.03
CA PHE A 102 0.39 9.19 3.96
C PHE A 102 -0.11 9.41 2.52
N LYS A 103 0.83 9.50 1.56
CA LYS A 103 0.50 9.62 0.15
C LYS A 103 -0.34 8.45 -0.33
N GLN A 104 0.08 7.21 -0.07
CA GLN A 104 -0.62 6.01 -0.51
C GLN A 104 -1.98 5.82 0.17
N ALA A 105 -2.08 6.09 1.48
CA ALA A 105 -3.35 6.02 2.20
C ALA A 105 -4.37 7.01 1.62
N THR A 106 -3.92 8.21 1.25
CA THR A 106 -4.76 9.22 0.62
C THR A 106 -5.15 8.80 -0.80
N THR A 107 -4.19 8.51 -1.68
CA THR A 107 -4.48 8.09 -3.07
C THR A 107 -5.43 6.90 -3.15
N GLN A 108 -5.39 5.99 -2.18
CA GLN A 108 -6.26 4.81 -2.13
C GLN A 108 -7.53 5.00 -1.29
N CYS A 109 -7.83 6.23 -0.86
CA CYS A 109 -9.00 6.59 -0.04
C CYS A 109 -9.13 5.78 1.26
N GLN A 110 -8.02 5.32 1.84
CA GLN A 110 -7.98 4.53 3.07
C GLN A 110 -8.09 5.42 4.31
N ILE A 111 -9.27 6.02 4.53
CA ILE A 111 -9.52 7.00 5.62
C ILE A 111 -9.17 6.44 7.00
N ALA A 112 -9.51 5.18 7.29
CA ALA A 112 -9.22 4.55 8.58
C ALA A 112 -7.70 4.47 8.84
N LEU A 113 -6.93 4.06 7.83
CA LEU A 113 -5.47 4.04 7.90
C LEU A 113 -4.91 5.46 8.01
N LEU A 114 -5.44 6.42 7.26
CA LEU A 114 -5.00 7.82 7.32
C LEU A 114 -5.21 8.42 8.72
N LYS A 115 -6.33 8.13 9.37
CA LYS A 115 -6.59 8.53 10.76
C LYS A 115 -5.56 7.93 11.71
N TRP A 116 -5.29 6.63 11.59
CA TRP A 116 -4.25 5.96 12.38
C TRP A 116 -2.84 6.54 12.14
N LEU A 117 -2.51 6.89 10.90
CA LEU A 117 -1.26 7.57 10.56
C LEU A 117 -1.17 8.95 11.20
N CYS A 118 -2.25 9.75 11.17
CA CYS A 118 -2.30 11.06 11.81
C CYS A 118 -2.09 10.98 13.33
N THR A 119 -2.66 9.96 13.99
CA THR A 119 -2.49 9.77 15.44
C THR A 119 -1.09 9.28 15.81
N THR A 120 -0.47 8.47 14.96
CA THR A 120 0.84 7.85 15.22
C THR A 120 2.00 8.77 14.86
N TYR A 121 1.89 9.49 13.74
CA TYR A 121 2.90 10.39 13.20
C TYR A 121 2.33 11.81 13.11
N ASN A 122 2.28 12.46 14.28
CA ASN A 122 1.68 13.77 14.51
C ASN A 122 2.58 14.93 14.05
N GLU A 123 2.97 14.93 12.77
CA GLU A 123 3.80 15.99 12.17
C GLU A 123 3.04 16.72 11.05
N PRO A 124 2.95 18.07 11.09
CA PRO A 124 2.24 18.86 10.07
C PRO A 124 2.74 18.66 8.64
N LEU A 125 4.01 18.27 8.46
CA LEU A 125 4.60 17.96 7.16
C LEU A 125 3.82 16.83 6.45
N TYR A 126 3.51 15.75 7.16
CA TYR A 126 2.82 14.60 6.55
C TYR A 126 1.36 14.91 6.21
N TRP A 127 0.68 15.71 7.05
CA TRP A 127 -0.68 16.17 6.76
C TRP A 127 -0.73 17.04 5.53
N ARG A 128 0.28 17.91 5.33
CA ARG A 128 0.38 18.73 4.12
C ARG A 128 0.53 17.87 2.88
N ILE A 129 1.34 16.81 2.94
CA ILE A 129 1.50 15.85 1.83
C ILE A 129 0.17 15.17 1.50
N ALA A 130 -0.54 14.67 2.51
CA ALA A 130 -1.85 14.05 2.33
C ALA A 130 -2.87 15.04 1.75
N LEU A 131 -2.95 16.26 2.29
CA LEU A 131 -3.86 17.29 1.79
C LEU A 131 -3.60 17.65 0.32
N GLN A 132 -2.34 17.79 -0.10
CA GLN A 132 -1.99 18.07 -1.49
C GLN A 132 -2.47 16.96 -2.45
N VAL A 133 -2.32 15.70 -2.04
CA VAL A 133 -2.82 14.54 -2.80
C VAL A 133 -4.35 14.57 -2.86
N ALA A 134 -5.01 14.77 -1.72
CA ALA A 134 -6.47 14.85 -1.64
C ALA A 134 -7.05 15.97 -2.53
N VAL A 135 -6.40 17.13 -2.56
CA VAL A 135 -6.76 18.26 -3.45
C VAL A 135 -6.58 17.91 -4.92
N ALA A 136 -5.49 17.23 -5.26
CA ALA A 136 -5.24 16.80 -6.63
C ALA A 136 -6.30 15.79 -7.11
N ASP A 137 -6.72 14.88 -6.23
CA ASP A 137 -7.63 13.78 -6.52
C ASP A 137 -9.11 14.12 -6.21
N LEU A 138 -9.41 15.36 -5.81
CA LEU A 138 -10.74 15.85 -5.44
C LEU A 138 -11.43 15.05 -4.31
N GLN A 139 -10.64 14.57 -3.35
CA GLN A 139 -11.12 13.78 -2.22
C GLN A 139 -11.71 14.68 -1.13
N HIS A 140 -12.97 15.07 -1.29
CA HIS A 140 -13.67 15.98 -0.38
C HIS A 140 -13.67 15.52 1.09
N ASP A 141 -13.81 14.21 1.36
CA ASP A 141 -13.83 13.68 2.71
C ASP A 141 -12.49 13.85 3.43
N VAL A 142 -11.38 13.65 2.71
CA VAL A 142 -10.03 13.84 3.27
C VAL A 142 -9.75 15.33 3.50
N ILE A 143 -10.14 16.19 2.57
CA ILE A 143 -9.99 17.65 2.70
C ILE A 143 -10.80 18.14 3.92
N ALA A 144 -12.06 17.70 4.05
CA ALA A 144 -12.91 18.05 5.18
C ALA A 144 -12.35 17.52 6.51
N TYR A 145 -11.82 16.29 6.52
CA TYR A 145 -11.16 15.72 7.68
C TYR A 145 -9.98 16.58 8.16
N PHE A 146 -9.08 17.00 7.27
CA PHE A 146 -7.94 17.84 7.64
C PHE A 146 -8.35 19.26 8.06
N ALA A 147 -9.36 19.84 7.41
CA ALA A 147 -9.88 21.17 7.77
C ALA A 147 -10.52 21.16 9.18
N THR A 148 -11.24 20.09 9.54
CA THR A 148 -11.92 19.98 10.84
C THR A 148 -11.02 19.52 11.97
N THR A 149 -10.15 18.53 11.73
CA THR A 149 -9.37 17.86 12.79
C THR A 149 -8.03 18.54 13.03
N HIS A 150 -7.41 19.08 11.98
CA HIS A 150 -6.06 19.65 12.03
C HIS A 150 -6.03 21.15 11.69
N ASN A 151 -7.20 21.79 11.54
CA ASN A 151 -7.37 23.19 11.12
C ASN A 151 -6.55 23.56 9.87
N LEU A 152 -6.34 22.59 8.98
CA LEU A 152 -5.48 22.71 7.80
C LEU A 152 -6.35 23.02 6.58
N HIS A 153 -6.47 24.30 6.26
CA HIS A 153 -7.26 24.77 5.11
C HIS A 153 -6.43 24.77 3.83
N ILE A 154 -7.10 24.48 2.71
CA ILE A 154 -6.52 24.63 1.38
C ILE A 154 -6.35 26.12 1.06
N THR A 155 -5.33 26.44 0.28
CA THR A 155 -5.11 27.82 -0.17
C THR A 155 -6.23 28.26 -1.13
N PRO A 156 -6.51 29.57 -1.27
CA PRO A 156 -7.50 30.05 -2.24
C PRO A 156 -7.26 29.55 -3.67
N ASP A 157 -5.98 29.44 -4.07
CA ASP A 157 -5.59 28.90 -5.38
C ASP A 157 -5.92 27.40 -5.53
N GLU A 158 -5.68 26.62 -4.48
CA GLU A 158 -6.06 25.21 -4.43
C GLU A 158 -7.58 25.05 -4.48
N ALA A 159 -8.33 25.86 -3.72
CA ALA A 159 -9.79 25.87 -3.77
C ALA A 159 -10.32 26.21 -5.18
N ALA A 160 -9.74 27.21 -5.84
CA ALA A 160 -10.08 27.57 -7.20
C ALA A 160 -9.75 26.45 -8.20
N ARG A 161 -8.63 25.74 -8.02
CA ARG A 161 -8.28 24.55 -8.84
C ARG A 161 -9.29 23.42 -8.65
N VAL A 162 -9.69 23.13 -7.42
CA VAL A 162 -10.71 22.12 -7.08
C VAL A 162 -12.03 22.47 -7.75
N HIS A 163 -12.49 23.71 -7.62
CA HIS A 163 -13.73 24.18 -8.24
C HIS A 163 -13.72 24.06 -9.77
N ARG A 164 -12.61 24.47 -10.42
CA ARG A 164 -12.45 24.35 -11.88
C ARG A 164 -12.46 22.90 -12.36
N ARG A 165 -11.81 21.98 -11.63
CA ARG A 165 -11.79 20.55 -11.99
C ARG A 165 -13.14 19.89 -11.78
N ARG A 166 -13.84 20.20 -10.69
CA ARG A 166 -15.19 19.73 -10.42
C ARG A 166 -16.15 20.12 -11.55
N LYS A 167 -16.14 21.40 -11.95
CA LYS A 167 -17.00 21.89 -13.04
C LYS A 167 -16.79 21.11 -14.35
N ARG A 168 -15.53 20.86 -14.74
CA ARG A 168 -15.23 20.03 -15.93
C ARG A 168 -15.75 18.60 -15.81
N HIS A 169 -15.57 17.98 -14.65
CA HIS A 169 -16.05 16.62 -14.42
C HIS A 169 -17.59 16.52 -14.46
N ASP A 170 -18.30 17.54 -13.95
CA ASP A 170 -19.76 17.63 -14.01
C ASP A 170 -20.26 17.91 -15.44
N GLU A 171 -19.51 18.66 -16.25
CA GLU A 171 -19.79 18.92 -17.68
C GLU A 171 -19.54 17.69 -18.57
N ASP A 172 -18.52 16.88 -18.27
CA ASP A 172 -18.18 15.66 -19.00
C ASP A 172 -19.04 14.44 -18.59
N ALA A 173 -19.84 14.55 -17.53
CA ALA A 173 -20.72 13.47 -17.08
C ALA A 173 -21.86 13.25 -18.10
N PRO A 174 -22.06 12.03 -18.64
CA PRO A 174 -23.09 11.78 -19.63
C PRO A 174 -24.45 12.14 -19.04
N THR A 175 -25.14 13.10 -19.66
CA THR A 175 -26.49 13.50 -19.31
C THR A 175 -27.37 12.27 -19.42
N ARG A 176 -27.66 11.63 -18.28
CA ARG A 176 -28.61 10.52 -18.19
C ARG A 176 -29.98 11.14 -18.41
N GLN A 177 -30.32 11.43 -19.66
CA GLN A 177 -31.67 11.74 -20.07
C GLN A 177 -32.49 10.50 -19.73
N THR A 178 -33.18 10.58 -18.60
CA THR A 178 -34.36 9.77 -18.31
C THR A 178 -35.34 10.00 -19.44
N ARG A 179 -35.23 9.18 -20.50
CA ARG A 179 -36.35 8.89 -21.39
C ARG A 179 -37.38 8.14 -20.54
N SER A 180 -38.15 8.90 -19.76
CA SER A 180 -39.49 8.51 -19.39
C SER A 180 -40.27 8.42 -20.69
N ARG A 181 -40.41 7.21 -21.23
CA ARG A 181 -41.34 6.93 -22.33
C ARG A 181 -42.60 6.36 -21.68
N ASN A 182 -43.66 7.13 -21.87
CA ASN A 182 -45.07 6.88 -21.58
C ASN A 182 -45.53 5.46 -21.90
#